data_AF-A0A5P8VUR0-F1
#
_entry.id   AF-A0A5P8VUR0-F1
#
_cell.length_a   1.000
_cell.length_b   1.000
_cell.length_c   1.000
_cell.angle_alpha   90.00
_cell.angle_beta   90.00
_cell.angle_gamma   90.00
#
_symmetry.space_group_name_H-M   'P 1'
#
loop_
_entity.id
_entity.type
_entity.pdbx_description
1 polymer ?
#
loop_
_entity_poly.entity_id
_entity_poly.type
_entity_poly.pdbx_seq_one_letter_code
_entity_poly.pdbx_strand_id
1 'polypeptide(L)'
;MKSHLLAIALSSLVLVAGQAKASQLQSWYYDSSQNQLDLTTTSGIEPKAFLLDNPSRLVIDLPGTNFNSDTVKQSFGKAVKEIRLGKPDSQTTRFVVELAPGYDVTSQNISIKGDSRSHWIFKFNSFDRQINPIVGENREDIAIKPTDASTFAGVVNLGQEMAGITSQIRTLLASYKTLNPGIFFLDLATGNYIDINGEKRFAAASTIKFPLLVALFQEIDAGRIKLTDKLVMRRDLRVGEAGTMKYKPIGTKFSVLQTATLMMTISDNTATNLILDRLGGAAKVSQRFRSWGLQNTAMQNLLPDIPGKNTTSSKDLVRLAALVYNNRLLSPNSRNQVLGIMRRVKTNTLLPAGIGKGATIAHKTGTLRFIIGDAGIIQMPNGKSYLAGVLVQRPNHDPKAGDFVRELSRRVYNYLDSTKVSNIQPIVGNASGGH
;
A
#
# COMPACT_ATOMS: atom_id res chain seq x y z
N MET A 1 -29.79 2.89 -71.41
CA MET A 1 -30.47 2.50 -70.16
C MET A 1 -29.70 1.39 -69.49
N LYS A 2 -29.02 1.67 -68.37
CA LYS A 2 -28.68 0.72 -67.30
C LYS A 2 -28.09 1.53 -66.14
N SER A 3 -28.95 1.76 -65.15
CA SER A 3 -28.66 2.35 -63.85
C SER A 3 -27.92 1.34 -62.97
N HIS A 4 -26.76 1.71 -62.42
CA HIS A 4 -26.14 0.97 -61.31
C HIS A 4 -26.26 1.83 -60.05
N LEU A 5 -27.16 1.40 -59.15
CA LEU A 5 -27.28 1.94 -57.80
C LEU A 5 -26.01 1.60 -57.00
N LEU A 6 -25.40 2.63 -56.43
CA LEU A 6 -24.34 2.52 -55.44
C LEU A 6 -25.00 2.26 -54.07
N ALA A 7 -24.95 1.02 -53.59
CA ALA A 7 -25.37 0.69 -52.22
C ALA A 7 -24.23 1.05 -51.25
N ILE A 8 -24.37 2.17 -50.56
CA ILE A 8 -23.49 2.54 -49.44
C ILE A 8 -23.96 1.73 -48.22
N ALA A 9 -23.20 0.70 -47.85
CA ALA A 9 -23.43 -0.05 -46.61
C ALA A 9 -22.90 0.78 -45.42
N LEU A 10 -23.81 1.37 -44.65
CA LEU A 10 -23.51 2.01 -43.37
C LEU A 10 -23.37 0.91 -42.30
N SER A 11 -22.15 0.55 -41.93
CA SER A 11 -21.89 -0.36 -40.81
C SER A 11 -22.01 0.39 -39.49
N SER A 12 -23.14 0.23 -38.80
CA SER A 12 -23.36 0.71 -37.44
C SER A 12 -22.55 -0.15 -36.45
N LEU A 13 -21.52 0.45 -35.86
CA LEU A 13 -20.74 -0.13 -34.78
C LEU A 13 -21.58 -0.10 -33.49
N VAL A 14 -22.28 -1.20 -33.18
CA VAL A 14 -22.93 -1.37 -31.87
C VAL A 14 -21.85 -1.73 -30.84
N LEU A 15 -21.38 -0.72 -30.10
CA LEU A 15 -20.60 -0.91 -28.88
C LEU A 15 -21.53 -1.49 -27.81
N VAL A 16 -21.51 -2.81 -27.65
CA VAL A 16 -22.10 -3.46 -26.48
C VAL A 16 -21.19 -3.14 -25.28
N ALA A 17 -21.50 -2.05 -24.58
CA ALA A 17 -20.91 -1.77 -23.27
C ALA A 17 -21.36 -2.87 -22.31
N GLY A 18 -20.46 -3.79 -21.97
CA GLY A 18 -20.70 -4.76 -20.91
C GLY A 18 -21.08 -4.01 -19.63
N GLN A 19 -22.10 -4.48 -18.91
CA GLN A 19 -22.51 -3.88 -17.63
C GLN A 19 -21.29 -3.77 -16.72
N ALA A 20 -20.86 -2.55 -16.42
CA ALA A 20 -19.80 -2.32 -15.46
C ALA A 20 -20.26 -2.90 -14.12
N LYS A 21 -19.54 -3.88 -13.58
CA LYS A 21 -19.82 -4.39 -12.24
C LYS A 21 -19.70 -3.23 -11.25
N ALA A 22 -20.72 -3.05 -10.41
CA ALA A 22 -20.68 -2.07 -9.33
C ALA A 22 -19.40 -2.27 -8.48
N SER A 23 -18.71 -1.17 -8.20
CA SER A 23 -17.58 -1.16 -7.28
C SER A 23 -18.04 -1.62 -5.90
N GLN A 24 -17.16 -2.10 -5.04
CA GLN A 24 -17.51 -2.44 -3.67
C GLN A 24 -16.73 -1.58 -2.70
N LEU A 25 -17.37 -1.12 -1.63
CA LEU A 25 -16.63 -0.59 -0.49
C LEU A 25 -15.82 -1.74 0.12
N GLN A 26 -14.52 -1.70 -0.07
CA GLN A 26 -13.60 -2.76 0.37
C GLN A 26 -13.18 -2.56 1.82
N SER A 27 -12.93 -1.31 2.22
CA SER A 27 -12.62 -0.98 3.60
C SER A 27 -12.80 0.49 3.92
N TRP A 28 -12.92 0.77 5.21
CA TRP A 28 -12.83 2.11 5.76
C TRP A 28 -12.16 2.08 7.13
N TYR A 29 -11.53 3.19 7.51
CA TYR A 29 -10.91 3.35 8.81
C TYR A 29 -10.92 4.81 9.25
N TYR A 30 -11.25 5.07 10.52
CA TYR A 30 -11.13 6.40 11.11
C TYR A 30 -9.98 6.43 12.13
N ASP A 31 -8.97 7.24 11.87
CA ASP A 31 -7.89 7.58 12.79
C ASP A 31 -8.30 8.80 13.65
N SER A 32 -8.65 8.55 14.91
CA SER A 32 -9.03 9.61 15.86
C SER A 32 -7.86 10.47 16.36
N SER A 33 -6.62 10.06 16.10
CA SER A 33 -5.43 10.87 16.41
C SER A 33 -5.13 11.89 15.32
N GLN A 34 -5.53 11.59 14.07
CA GLN A 34 -5.34 12.47 12.91
C GLN A 34 -6.64 13.12 12.42
N ASN A 35 -7.78 12.76 13.03
CA ASN A 35 -9.13 13.11 12.59
C ASN A 35 -9.33 12.83 11.10
N GLN A 36 -9.01 11.61 10.69
CA GLN A 36 -8.94 11.22 9.29
C GLN A 36 -9.76 9.96 9.04
N LEU A 37 -10.65 9.99 8.05
CA LEU A 37 -11.37 8.84 7.54
C LEU A 37 -10.78 8.43 6.19
N ASP A 38 -10.25 7.22 6.11
CA ASP A 38 -9.75 6.58 4.90
C ASP A 38 -10.82 5.63 4.36
N LEU A 39 -11.17 5.77 3.08
CA LEU A 39 -12.16 4.97 2.35
C LEU A 39 -11.50 4.29 1.16
N THR A 40 -11.79 3.01 0.96
CA THR A 40 -11.28 2.22 -0.17
C THR A 40 -12.40 1.51 -0.91
N THR A 41 -12.36 1.58 -2.23
CA THR A 41 -13.25 0.83 -3.13
C THR A 41 -12.49 -0.16 -4.03
N THR A 42 -13.19 -1.15 -4.60
CA THR A 42 -12.54 -2.14 -5.49
C THR A 42 -12.17 -1.59 -6.87
N SER A 43 -12.81 -0.50 -7.30
CA SER A 43 -12.49 0.22 -8.52
C SER A 43 -12.56 1.72 -8.30
N GLY A 44 -12.13 2.49 -9.31
CA GLY A 44 -12.18 3.94 -9.25
C GLY A 44 -13.61 4.45 -9.06
N ILE A 45 -13.78 5.40 -8.13
CA ILE A 45 -15.03 6.10 -7.86
C ILE A 45 -14.74 7.58 -7.63
N GLU A 46 -15.73 8.43 -7.86
CA GLU A 46 -15.70 9.83 -7.46
C GLU A 46 -16.73 10.03 -6.34
N PRO A 47 -16.30 10.29 -5.09
CA PRO A 47 -17.22 10.47 -4.00
C PRO A 47 -18.01 11.77 -4.18
N LYS A 48 -19.10 11.91 -3.45
CA LYS A 48 -19.79 13.18 -3.22
C LYS A 48 -19.84 13.42 -1.72
N ALA A 49 -19.61 14.65 -1.26
CA ALA A 49 -19.58 14.95 0.16
C ALA A 49 -20.28 16.27 0.45
N PHE A 50 -21.02 16.30 1.55
CA PHE A 50 -21.75 17.48 1.99
C PHE A 50 -21.93 17.48 3.50
N LEU A 51 -22.08 18.66 4.08
CA LEU A 51 -22.41 18.86 5.48
C LEU A 51 -23.92 19.02 5.64
N LEU A 52 -24.44 18.49 6.74
CA LEU A 52 -25.78 18.76 7.22
C LEU A 52 -25.69 19.28 8.65
N ASP A 53 -26.40 20.36 8.93
CA ASP A 53 -26.55 20.87 10.29
C ASP A 53 -27.60 20.04 11.07
N ASN A 54 -27.60 20.20 12.40
CA ASN A 54 -28.63 19.69 13.31
C ASN A 54 -28.98 18.19 13.23
N PRO A 55 -28.14 17.30 13.80
CA PRO A 55 -26.80 17.54 14.31
C PRO A 55 -25.79 17.68 13.16
N SER A 56 -24.66 18.36 13.40
CA SER A 56 -23.59 18.50 12.42
C SER A 56 -23.07 17.14 11.97
N ARG A 57 -23.19 16.87 10.68
CA ARG A 57 -22.87 15.60 10.03
C ARG A 57 -22.12 15.84 8.74
N LEU A 58 -21.00 15.15 8.56
CA LEU A 58 -20.39 14.96 7.24
C LEU A 58 -21.04 13.73 6.59
N VAL A 59 -21.70 13.93 5.46
CA VAL A 59 -22.26 12.87 4.63
C VAL A 59 -21.35 12.63 3.44
N ILE A 60 -21.02 11.37 3.16
CA ILE A 60 -20.18 10.97 2.03
C ILE A 60 -20.91 9.88 1.25
N ASP A 61 -21.25 10.17 0.00
CA ASP A 61 -21.80 9.22 -0.95
C ASP A 61 -20.72 8.65 -1.84
N LEU A 62 -20.76 7.34 -2.05
CA LEU A 62 -19.91 6.61 -2.98
C LEU A 62 -20.79 6.04 -4.12
N PRO A 63 -21.02 6.78 -5.21
CA PRO A 63 -21.86 6.34 -6.32
C PRO A 63 -21.28 5.12 -7.04
N GLY A 64 -22.16 4.26 -7.55
CA GLY A 64 -21.77 3.04 -8.27
C GLY A 64 -21.08 2.02 -7.37
N THR A 65 -21.31 2.08 -6.05
CA THR A 65 -20.77 1.14 -5.08
C THR A 65 -21.83 0.30 -4.40
N ASN A 66 -21.50 -0.97 -4.16
CA ASN A 66 -22.27 -1.90 -3.35
C ASN A 66 -21.56 -2.19 -2.03
N PHE A 67 -22.33 -2.19 -0.95
CA PHE A 67 -21.92 -2.61 0.37
C PHE A 67 -22.75 -3.84 0.79
N ASN A 68 -22.10 -4.98 1.04
CA ASN A 68 -22.77 -6.27 1.27
C ASN A 68 -23.04 -6.56 2.76
N SER A 69 -23.29 -5.54 3.60
CA SER A 69 -23.73 -5.77 4.99
C SER A 69 -24.88 -4.86 5.40
N ASP A 70 -25.49 -5.21 6.53
CA ASP A 70 -26.40 -4.33 7.28
C ASP A 70 -25.71 -3.02 7.66
N THR A 71 -26.49 -2.05 8.11
CA THR A 71 -25.98 -0.76 8.61
C THR A 71 -24.89 -0.98 9.65
N VAL A 72 -23.65 -0.57 9.36
CA VAL A 72 -22.54 -0.62 10.32
C VAL A 72 -22.50 0.68 11.09
N LYS A 73 -22.52 0.59 12.42
CA LYS A 73 -22.34 1.74 13.33
C LYS A 73 -21.08 1.53 14.16
N GLN A 74 -20.22 2.53 14.21
CA GLN A 74 -19.05 2.51 15.09
C GLN A 74 -18.95 3.84 15.85
N SER A 75 -18.92 3.77 17.18
CA SER A 75 -18.78 4.93 18.06
C SER A 75 -17.32 5.32 18.25
N PHE A 76 -17.10 6.64 18.38
CA PHE A 76 -15.81 7.28 18.65
C PHE A 76 -16.00 8.32 19.78
N GLY A 77 -14.91 8.76 20.42
CA GLY A 77 -14.99 9.37 21.75
C GLY A 77 -14.54 10.83 21.89
N LYS A 78 -14.23 11.53 20.79
CA LYS A 78 -13.81 12.95 20.85
C LYS A 78 -14.79 13.83 20.06
N ALA A 79 -14.32 14.42 18.97
CA ALA A 79 -15.14 15.30 18.14
C ALA A 79 -16.08 14.51 17.22
N VAL A 80 -15.62 13.39 16.66
CA VAL A 80 -16.49 12.43 15.97
C VAL A 80 -17.10 11.50 17.02
N LYS A 81 -18.43 11.44 17.04
CA LYS A 81 -19.23 10.59 17.95
C LYS A 81 -19.52 9.24 17.33
N GLU A 82 -19.90 9.20 16.06
CA GLU A 82 -20.30 7.98 15.38
C GLU A 82 -20.03 8.08 13.87
N ILE A 83 -19.66 6.95 13.26
CA ILE A 83 -19.71 6.78 11.81
C ILE A 83 -20.70 5.67 11.48
N ARG A 84 -21.67 5.98 10.61
CA ARG A 84 -22.69 5.05 10.12
C ARG A 84 -22.52 4.79 8.64
N LEU A 85 -22.65 3.53 8.23
CA LEU A 85 -22.69 3.13 6.82
C LEU A 85 -24.09 2.66 6.48
N GLY A 86 -24.65 3.13 5.38
CA GLY A 86 -25.96 2.72 4.89
C GLY A 86 -26.08 2.80 3.37
N LYS A 87 -27.29 2.58 2.88
CA LYS A 87 -27.63 2.66 1.46
C LYS A 87 -28.81 3.64 1.28
N PRO A 88 -28.58 4.85 0.77
CA PRO A 88 -29.69 5.75 0.44
C PRO A 88 -30.47 5.24 -0.79
N ASP A 89 -29.83 4.44 -1.64
CA ASP A 89 -30.41 3.78 -2.82
C ASP A 89 -29.64 2.48 -3.15
N SER A 90 -30.02 1.80 -4.24
CA SER A 90 -29.44 0.50 -4.63
C SER A 90 -28.04 0.58 -5.28
N GLN A 91 -27.53 1.77 -5.58
CA GLN A 91 -26.28 2.01 -6.31
C GLN A 91 -25.27 2.85 -5.51
N THR A 92 -25.63 3.30 -4.30
CA THR A 92 -24.82 4.21 -3.51
C THR A 92 -24.58 3.63 -2.11
N THR A 93 -23.32 3.64 -1.67
CA THR A 93 -22.97 3.46 -0.26
C THR A 93 -22.81 4.84 0.37
N ARG A 94 -23.48 5.10 1.49
CA ARG A 94 -23.40 6.36 2.23
C ARG A 94 -22.72 6.19 3.57
N PHE A 95 -21.77 7.06 3.87
CA PHE A 95 -21.24 7.29 5.21
C PHE A 95 -21.91 8.52 5.81
N VAL A 96 -22.25 8.44 7.09
CA VAL A 96 -22.66 9.58 7.91
C VAL A 96 -21.73 9.64 9.12
N VAL A 97 -20.85 10.64 9.13
CA VAL A 97 -19.98 10.96 10.25
C VAL A 97 -20.69 11.98 11.13
N GLU A 98 -21.20 11.55 12.27
CA GLU A 98 -21.90 12.40 13.24
C GLU A 98 -20.91 12.96 14.27
N LEU A 99 -20.95 14.28 14.48
CA LEU A 99 -20.13 14.95 15.49
C LEU A 99 -20.77 14.87 16.88
N ALA A 100 -19.93 14.92 17.91
CA ALA A 100 -20.37 14.97 19.29
C ALA A 100 -21.03 16.34 19.60
N PRO A 101 -22.00 16.41 20.53
CA PRO A 101 -22.59 17.68 20.95
C PRO A 101 -21.52 18.73 21.32
N GLY A 102 -21.69 19.95 20.83
CA GLY A 102 -20.75 21.05 21.02
C GLY A 102 -19.56 21.09 20.04
N TYR A 103 -19.47 20.13 19.12
CA TYR A 103 -18.52 20.17 18.00
C TYR A 103 -19.24 20.45 16.69
N ASP A 104 -18.56 21.23 15.84
CA ASP A 104 -19.02 21.57 14.50
C ASP A 104 -17.85 21.57 13.51
N VAL A 105 -18.17 21.66 12.23
CA VAL A 105 -17.18 21.74 11.14
C VAL A 105 -17.78 22.43 9.92
N THR A 106 -17.00 23.27 9.24
CA THR A 106 -17.39 23.84 7.94
C THR A 106 -16.65 23.18 6.78
N SER A 107 -17.11 23.41 5.55
CA SER A 107 -16.42 22.87 4.35
C SER A 107 -14.95 23.28 4.27
N GLN A 108 -14.57 24.47 4.78
CA GLN A 108 -13.18 24.94 4.78
C GLN A 108 -12.28 24.17 5.75
N ASN A 109 -12.85 23.58 6.80
CA ASN A 109 -12.08 22.75 7.74
C ASN A 109 -11.92 21.30 7.26
N ILE A 110 -12.57 20.91 6.16
CA ILE A 110 -12.50 19.55 5.62
C ILE A 110 -11.63 19.54 4.37
N SER A 111 -10.63 18.66 4.35
CA SER A 111 -9.91 18.34 3.12
C SER A 111 -10.25 16.93 2.67
N ILE A 112 -10.75 16.83 1.43
CA ILE A 112 -11.01 15.57 0.75
C ILE A 112 -9.95 15.41 -0.34
N LYS A 113 -9.21 14.31 -0.28
CA LYS A 113 -8.19 13.98 -1.30
C LYS A 113 -8.25 12.50 -1.61
N GLY A 114 -8.07 12.13 -2.86
CA GLY A 114 -7.73 10.75 -3.21
C GLY A 114 -6.25 10.65 -3.57
N ASP A 115 -5.57 9.61 -3.09
CA ASP A 115 -4.20 9.28 -3.53
C ASP A 115 -4.17 8.17 -4.61
N SER A 116 -5.35 7.61 -4.91
CA SER A 116 -5.62 6.80 -6.08
C SER A 116 -7.10 6.94 -6.44
N ARG A 117 -7.52 6.47 -7.63
CA ARG A 117 -8.95 6.49 -8.01
C ARG A 117 -9.84 5.69 -7.06
N SER A 118 -9.28 4.74 -6.32
CA SER A 118 -9.99 3.83 -5.43
C SER A 118 -9.69 4.07 -3.94
N HIS A 119 -8.95 5.12 -3.60
CA HIS A 119 -8.60 5.46 -2.22
C HIS A 119 -8.83 6.94 -1.94
N TRP A 120 -9.64 7.22 -0.93
CA TRP A 120 -10.08 8.56 -0.57
C TRP A 120 -9.87 8.83 0.92
N ILE A 121 -9.31 9.97 1.22
CA ILE A 121 -8.95 10.44 2.56
C ILE A 121 -9.77 11.70 2.83
N PHE A 122 -10.60 11.63 3.87
CA PHE A 122 -11.43 12.72 4.38
C PHE A 122 -10.85 13.16 5.71
N LYS A 123 -10.24 14.34 5.75
CA LYS A 123 -9.55 14.84 6.93
C LYS A 123 -10.24 16.08 7.48
N PHE A 124 -10.54 16.04 8.78
CA PHE A 124 -10.97 17.18 9.56
C PHE A 124 -9.72 17.91 10.08
N ASN A 125 -9.39 19.05 9.47
CA ASN A 125 -8.20 19.84 9.83
C ASN A 125 -8.37 20.54 11.18
N SER A 126 -9.60 20.90 11.52
CA SER A 126 -10.02 21.42 12.81
C SER A 126 -11.49 21.07 13.02
N PHE A 127 -11.92 21.13 14.28
CA PHE A 127 -13.34 21.17 14.63
C PHE A 127 -13.58 22.47 15.37
N ASP A 128 -14.69 23.11 15.04
CA ASP A 128 -15.14 24.30 15.75
C ASP A 128 -15.92 23.88 16.99
N ARG A 129 -15.95 24.75 18.00
CA ARG A 129 -16.82 24.57 19.16
C ARG A 129 -18.05 25.45 19.01
N GLN A 130 -19.19 24.82 18.82
CA GLN A 130 -20.47 25.52 18.88
C GLN A 130 -20.94 25.62 20.34
N ILE A 131 -21.16 26.86 20.79
CA ILE A 131 -21.74 27.15 22.11
C ILE A 131 -23.27 27.18 22.03
N ASN A 132 -23.84 27.47 20.84
CA ASN A 132 -25.29 27.51 20.57
C ASN A 132 -25.62 26.74 19.28
N PRO A 133 -26.66 25.89 19.24
CA PRO A 133 -27.06 25.19 18.03
C PRO A 133 -27.63 26.16 16.99
N ILE A 134 -27.15 26.08 15.74
CA ILE A 134 -27.80 26.69 14.57
C ILE A 134 -29.19 26.08 14.42
N VAL A 135 -30.21 26.81 13.97
CA VAL A 135 -31.58 26.27 13.76
C VAL A 135 -31.86 26.17 12.26
N GLY A 136 -32.05 24.96 11.74
CA GLY A 136 -32.34 24.67 10.32
C GLY A 136 -31.56 23.46 9.76
N GLU A 137 -32.09 22.80 8.73
CA GLU A 137 -31.35 21.77 7.96
C GLU A 137 -30.68 22.41 6.74
N ASN A 138 -29.53 23.05 6.95
CA ASN A 138 -28.74 23.55 5.82
C ASN A 138 -27.85 22.42 5.27
N ARG A 139 -27.74 22.38 3.95
CA ARG A 139 -26.81 21.51 3.22
C ARG A 139 -25.71 22.36 2.59
N GLU A 140 -24.46 22.07 2.93
CA GLU A 140 -23.28 22.66 2.29
C GLU A 140 -22.53 21.58 1.51
N ASP A 141 -22.53 21.68 0.17
CA ASP A 141 -21.76 20.75 -0.66
C ASP A 141 -20.26 21.06 -0.55
N ILE A 142 -19.46 20.03 -0.29
CA ILE A 142 -18.01 20.16 -0.20
C ILE A 142 -17.43 19.94 -1.59
N ALA A 143 -16.69 20.94 -2.09
CA ALA A 143 -15.92 20.79 -3.30
C ALA A 143 -14.88 19.67 -3.14
N ILE A 144 -15.09 18.57 -3.84
CA ILE A 144 -14.11 17.50 -3.91
C ILE A 144 -13.09 17.92 -4.94
N LYS A 145 -11.87 18.19 -4.47
CA LYS A 145 -10.75 18.27 -5.38
C LYS A 145 -10.59 16.88 -6.00
N PRO A 146 -10.66 16.75 -7.34
CA PRO A 146 -10.34 15.49 -8.00
C PRO A 146 -9.03 14.97 -7.42
N THR A 147 -8.92 13.64 -7.23
CA THR A 147 -7.67 12.96 -6.82
C THR A 147 -6.50 13.78 -7.32
N ASP A 148 -5.74 14.40 -6.40
CA ASP A 148 -4.42 14.87 -6.74
C ASP A 148 -3.60 13.59 -6.84
N ALA A 149 -3.82 12.86 -7.94
CA ALA A 149 -3.12 11.65 -8.34
C ALA A 149 -1.61 11.94 -8.50
N SER A 150 -1.22 13.21 -8.31
CA SER A 150 0.12 13.68 -8.12
C SER A 150 0.77 13.23 -6.82
N THR A 151 0.14 12.51 -5.87
CA THR A 151 0.84 11.99 -4.67
C THR A 151 0.61 10.50 -4.37
N PHE A 152 1.70 9.73 -4.25
CA PHE A 152 1.71 8.35 -3.80
C PHE A 152 1.80 8.27 -2.28
N ALA A 153 0.88 7.52 -1.67
CA ALA A 153 0.77 7.34 -0.21
C ALA A 153 0.67 8.68 0.58
N GLY A 154 0.29 9.78 -0.10
CA GLY A 154 0.27 11.12 0.46
C GLY A 154 1.64 11.68 0.87
N VAL A 155 2.76 11.11 0.37
CA VAL A 155 4.13 11.52 0.79
C VAL A 155 5.15 11.67 -0.33
N VAL A 156 4.93 11.06 -1.50
CA VAL A 156 5.81 11.23 -2.66
C VAL A 156 4.97 11.82 -3.77
N ASN A 157 5.42 12.90 -4.41
CA ASN A 157 4.73 13.36 -5.60
C ASN A 157 4.91 12.30 -6.71
N LEU A 158 3.84 11.79 -7.31
CA LEU A 158 3.89 10.90 -8.47
C LEU A 158 4.29 11.70 -9.70
N GLY A 159 5.35 11.23 -10.34
CA GLY A 159 5.80 11.67 -11.65
C GLY A 159 5.12 10.87 -12.75
N GLN A 160 5.85 10.60 -13.81
CA GLN A 160 5.36 9.85 -14.96
C GLN A 160 5.77 8.38 -14.89
N GLU A 161 5.05 7.53 -15.61
CA GLU A 161 5.51 6.16 -15.84
C GLU A 161 6.84 6.18 -16.62
N MET A 162 7.81 5.37 -16.19
CA MET A 162 9.10 5.18 -16.86
C MET A 162 8.93 4.28 -18.10
N ALA A 163 8.18 4.77 -19.09
CA ALA A 163 7.69 3.98 -20.23
C ALA A 163 8.79 3.20 -20.99
N GLY A 164 9.97 3.80 -21.16
CA GLY A 164 11.10 3.15 -21.83
C GLY A 164 11.54 1.85 -21.15
N ILE A 165 11.80 1.89 -19.84
CA ILE A 165 12.19 0.70 -19.07
C ILE A 165 10.99 -0.24 -18.84
N THR A 166 9.77 0.29 -18.68
CA THR A 166 8.56 -0.54 -18.61
C THR A 166 8.43 -1.42 -19.86
N SER A 167 8.65 -0.85 -21.06
CA SER A 167 8.59 -1.59 -22.32
C SER A 167 9.63 -2.73 -22.34
N GLN A 168 10.88 -2.44 -21.96
CA GLN A 168 11.93 -3.46 -21.87
C GLN A 168 11.60 -4.59 -20.88
N ILE A 169 10.95 -4.25 -19.75
CA ILE A 169 10.50 -5.24 -18.76
C ILE A 169 9.36 -6.11 -19.33
N ARG A 170 8.43 -5.53 -20.10
CA ARG A 170 7.38 -6.31 -20.78
C ARG A 170 7.97 -7.26 -21.81
N THR A 171 8.98 -6.83 -22.57
CA THR A 171 9.72 -7.71 -23.49
C THR A 171 10.45 -8.82 -22.74
N LEU A 172 11.10 -8.51 -21.61
CA LEU A 172 11.71 -9.52 -20.75
C LEU A 172 10.65 -10.53 -20.28
N LEU A 173 9.51 -10.07 -19.77
CA LEU A 173 8.44 -10.93 -19.27
C LEU A 173 7.91 -11.88 -20.35
N ALA A 174 7.91 -11.48 -21.63
CA ALA A 174 7.49 -12.34 -22.73
C ALA A 174 8.33 -13.63 -22.89
N SER A 175 9.58 -13.65 -22.41
CA SER A 175 10.41 -14.87 -22.37
C SER A 175 10.07 -15.80 -21.19
N TYR A 176 9.29 -15.32 -20.23
CA TYR A 176 8.87 -16.04 -19.02
C TYR A 176 7.35 -16.32 -19.01
N LYS A 177 6.87 -17.05 -20.02
CA LYS A 177 5.43 -17.27 -20.29
C LYS A 177 4.61 -17.86 -19.13
N THR A 178 5.25 -18.59 -18.21
CA THR A 178 4.59 -19.24 -17.07
C THR A 178 4.55 -18.37 -15.81
N LEU A 179 5.21 -17.21 -15.83
CA LEU A 179 5.28 -16.31 -14.69
C LEU A 179 4.19 -15.25 -14.76
N ASN A 180 3.66 -14.89 -13.59
CA ASN A 180 2.62 -13.88 -13.45
C ASN A 180 3.04 -12.88 -12.36
N PRO A 181 3.77 -11.81 -12.74
CA PRO A 181 4.33 -10.89 -11.78
C PRO A 181 3.41 -9.69 -11.48
N GLY A 182 3.49 -9.21 -10.25
CA GLY A 182 3.17 -7.85 -9.85
C GLY A 182 4.46 -7.09 -9.59
N ILE A 183 4.62 -5.93 -10.21
CA ILE A 183 5.84 -5.13 -10.17
C ILE A 183 5.44 -3.69 -9.90
N PHE A 184 6.05 -3.09 -8.89
CA PHE A 184 5.98 -1.66 -8.66
C PHE A 184 7.36 -1.13 -8.25
N PHE A 185 7.84 -0.10 -8.95
CA PHE A 185 9.04 0.65 -8.57
C PHE A 185 8.71 2.13 -8.53
N LEU A 186 9.34 2.88 -7.62
CA LEU A 186 9.15 4.32 -7.48
C LEU A 186 10.49 5.00 -7.20
N ASP A 187 10.91 5.91 -8.08
CA ASP A 187 12.03 6.82 -7.81
C ASP A 187 11.57 7.91 -6.83
N LEU A 188 12.23 8.01 -5.67
CA LEU A 188 11.84 8.96 -4.63
C LEU A 188 12.18 10.41 -4.98
N ALA A 189 13.13 10.63 -5.88
CA ALA A 189 13.54 11.99 -6.26
C ALA A 189 12.57 12.63 -7.27
N THR A 190 12.11 11.84 -8.24
CA THR A 190 11.28 12.34 -9.35
C THR A 190 9.81 11.95 -9.24
N GLY A 191 9.49 10.94 -8.43
CA GLY A 191 8.17 10.34 -8.42
C GLY A 191 7.88 9.41 -9.58
N ASN A 192 8.82 9.26 -10.53
CA ASN A 192 8.62 8.41 -11.69
C ASN A 192 8.56 6.94 -11.27
N TYR A 193 7.72 6.16 -11.95
CA TYR A 193 7.38 4.82 -11.48
C TYR A 193 7.30 3.78 -12.61
N ILE A 194 7.33 2.51 -12.22
CA ILE A 194 6.96 1.36 -13.08
C ILE A 194 5.79 0.68 -12.39
N ASP A 195 4.69 0.43 -13.11
CA ASP A 195 3.53 -0.31 -12.60
C ASP A 195 3.11 -1.41 -13.58
N ILE A 196 3.38 -2.67 -13.23
CA ILE A 196 2.92 -3.83 -13.99
C ILE A 196 2.18 -4.74 -13.01
N ASN A 197 0.85 -4.71 -13.06
CA ASN A 197 -0.02 -5.42 -12.12
C ASN A 197 0.31 -5.09 -10.65
N GLY A 198 0.73 -3.86 -10.34
CA GLY A 198 1.17 -3.48 -9.00
C GLY A 198 0.10 -3.65 -7.92
N GLU A 199 -1.17 -3.42 -8.27
CA GLU A 199 -2.34 -3.58 -7.39
C GLU A 199 -2.87 -5.01 -7.32
N LYS A 200 -2.37 -5.91 -8.16
CA LYS A 200 -2.88 -7.29 -8.18
C LYS A 200 -2.59 -7.96 -6.84
N ARG A 201 -3.61 -8.59 -6.28
CA ARG A 201 -3.51 -9.32 -5.02
C ARG A 201 -2.80 -10.65 -5.24
N PHE A 202 -1.78 -10.90 -4.43
CA PHE A 202 -1.00 -12.14 -4.40
C PHE A 202 -0.97 -12.72 -3.00
N ALA A 203 -0.64 -14.01 -2.89
CA ALA A 203 -0.21 -14.58 -1.61
C ALA A 203 1.07 -13.87 -1.15
N ALA A 204 1.09 -13.38 0.08
CA ALA A 204 2.19 -12.57 0.58
C ALA A 204 3.45 -13.39 0.90
N ALA A 205 3.29 -14.69 1.19
CA ALA A 205 4.35 -15.48 1.77
C ALA A 205 4.99 -14.73 2.97
N SER A 206 6.32 -14.72 3.09
CA SER A 206 6.99 -13.98 4.17
C SER A 206 7.18 -12.47 3.94
N THR A 207 6.73 -11.88 2.82
CA THR A 207 6.81 -10.42 2.66
C THR A 207 5.89 -9.69 3.64
N ILE A 208 4.80 -10.34 4.10
CA ILE A 208 3.87 -9.85 5.13
C ILE A 208 4.56 -9.49 6.46
N LYS A 209 5.76 -10.03 6.71
CA LYS A 209 6.53 -9.74 7.92
C LYS A 209 7.03 -8.30 7.96
N PHE A 210 7.17 -7.63 6.81
CA PHE A 210 7.52 -6.21 6.76
C PHE A 210 6.40 -5.33 7.35
N PRO A 211 5.14 -5.37 6.88
CA PRO A 211 4.05 -4.63 7.52
C PRO A 211 3.85 -5.03 8.99
N LEU A 212 4.02 -6.31 9.35
CA LEU A 212 3.93 -6.75 10.75
C LEU A 212 5.03 -6.14 11.64
N LEU A 213 6.26 -6.02 11.12
CA LEU A 213 7.37 -5.36 11.82
C LEU A 213 7.03 -3.89 12.07
N VAL A 214 6.50 -3.18 11.07
CA VAL A 214 6.10 -1.77 11.22
C VAL A 214 5.00 -1.64 12.28
N ALA A 215 4.01 -2.55 12.29
CA ALA A 215 2.94 -2.55 13.28
C ALA A 215 3.48 -2.73 14.71
N LEU A 216 4.47 -3.60 14.88
CA LEU A 216 5.14 -3.79 16.16
C LEU A 216 5.85 -2.52 16.63
N PHE A 217 6.61 -1.87 15.76
CA PHE A 217 7.33 -0.66 16.12
C PHE A 217 6.44 0.55 16.39
N GLN A 218 5.23 0.61 15.80
CA GLN A 218 4.22 1.59 16.21
C GLN A 218 3.75 1.41 17.66
N GLU A 219 3.59 0.17 18.11
CA GLU A 219 3.24 -0.10 19.51
C GLU A 219 4.39 0.22 20.47
N ILE A 220 5.65 0.10 19.99
CA ILE A 220 6.84 0.50 20.73
C ILE A 220 6.92 2.03 20.85
N ASP A 221 6.74 2.75 19.75
CA ASP A 221 6.71 4.23 19.75
C ASP A 221 5.59 4.76 20.66
N ALA A 222 4.45 4.08 20.71
CA ALA A 222 3.35 4.44 21.60
C ALA A 222 3.55 4.01 23.07
N GLY A 223 4.69 3.42 23.42
CA GLY A 223 5.03 2.99 24.79
C GLY A 223 4.24 1.78 25.30
N ARG A 224 3.44 1.12 24.45
CA ARG A 224 2.60 -0.04 24.82
C ARG A 224 3.36 -1.37 24.80
N ILE A 225 4.52 -1.39 24.14
CA ILE A 225 5.44 -2.53 24.08
C ILE A 225 6.86 -2.02 24.29
N LYS A 226 7.67 -2.70 25.09
CA LYS A 226 9.11 -2.42 25.19
C LYS A 226 9.88 -3.47 24.42
N LEU A 227 10.99 -3.07 23.80
CA LEU A 227 11.91 -3.99 23.11
C LEU A 227 12.45 -5.10 24.03
N THR A 228 12.53 -4.84 25.33
CA THR A 228 12.99 -5.75 26.38
C THR A 228 11.91 -6.69 26.89
N ASP A 229 10.63 -6.44 26.59
CA ASP A 229 9.51 -7.30 27.01
C ASP A 229 9.76 -8.73 26.54
N LYS A 230 9.30 -9.70 27.34
CA LYS A 230 9.51 -11.11 27.07
C LYS A 230 8.26 -11.73 26.45
N LEU A 231 8.43 -12.35 25.27
CA LEU A 231 7.43 -13.18 24.62
C LEU A 231 7.71 -14.65 24.94
N VAL A 232 6.69 -15.36 25.42
CA VAL A 232 6.77 -16.78 25.76
C VAL A 232 6.46 -17.60 24.51
N MET A 233 7.37 -18.49 24.12
CA MET A 233 7.10 -19.42 23.03
C MET A 233 6.17 -20.55 23.49
N ARG A 234 4.88 -20.37 23.26
CA ARG A 234 3.83 -21.36 23.55
C ARG A 234 3.76 -22.43 22.46
N ARG A 235 3.12 -23.56 22.79
CA ARG A 235 3.00 -24.72 21.89
C ARG A 235 2.15 -24.42 20.65
N ASP A 236 1.08 -23.65 20.80
CA ASP A 236 0.14 -23.24 19.74
C ASP A 236 0.76 -22.30 18.70
N LEU A 237 1.81 -21.56 19.06
CA LEU A 237 2.47 -20.62 18.17
C LEU A 237 3.72 -21.19 17.47
N ARG A 238 4.23 -22.32 17.96
CA ARG A 238 5.42 -22.98 17.42
C ARG A 238 5.09 -23.70 16.12
N VAL A 239 5.86 -23.41 15.06
CA VAL A 239 5.58 -23.94 13.72
C VAL A 239 6.86 -24.27 12.93
N GLY A 240 6.71 -25.09 11.88
CA GLY A 240 7.77 -25.52 10.96
C GLY A 240 8.26 -24.45 9.97
N GLU A 241 8.91 -24.91 8.89
CA GLU A 241 9.54 -24.08 7.86
C GLU A 241 10.71 -23.20 8.39
N ALA A 242 10.96 -22.03 7.83
CA ALA A 242 12.05 -21.15 8.24
C ALA A 242 11.96 -20.74 9.72
N GLY A 243 13.11 -20.71 10.40
CA GLY A 243 13.24 -20.29 11.80
C GLY A 243 14.02 -21.25 12.68
N THR A 244 14.60 -20.69 13.73
CA THR A 244 15.38 -21.42 14.75
C THR A 244 14.67 -21.49 16.09
N MET A 245 13.69 -20.63 16.36
CA MET A 245 12.96 -20.61 17.65
C MET A 245 12.26 -21.94 17.93
N LYS A 246 11.72 -22.60 16.89
CA LYS A 246 11.03 -23.88 16.99
C LYS A 246 11.83 -25.04 17.62
N TYR A 247 13.17 -24.94 17.65
CA TYR A 247 14.05 -25.94 18.24
C TYR A 247 14.31 -25.72 19.74
N LYS A 248 13.85 -24.60 20.31
CA LYS A 248 13.99 -24.34 21.74
C LYS A 248 12.85 -25.03 22.53
N PRO A 249 13.04 -25.30 23.83
CA PRO A 249 11.97 -25.83 24.67
C PRO A 249 10.74 -24.91 24.67
N ILE A 250 9.54 -25.49 24.70
CA ILE A 250 8.30 -24.74 24.94
C ILE A 250 8.42 -23.99 26.28
N GLY A 251 7.91 -22.76 26.34
CA GLY A 251 8.04 -21.88 27.50
C GLY A 251 9.30 -21.00 27.49
N THR A 252 10.24 -21.23 26.56
CA THR A 252 11.39 -20.34 26.37
C THR A 252 10.93 -18.90 26.12
N LYS A 253 11.54 -17.93 26.80
CA LYS A 253 11.23 -16.51 26.71
C LYS A 253 12.24 -15.79 25.83
N PHE A 254 11.77 -14.99 24.88
CA PHE A 254 12.61 -14.17 23.99
C PHE A 254 12.26 -12.70 24.16
N SER A 255 13.22 -11.80 24.02
CA SER A 255 12.90 -10.37 23.98
C SER A 255 12.14 -10.02 22.70
N VAL A 256 11.27 -9.01 22.74
CA VAL A 256 10.58 -8.48 21.55
C VAL A 256 11.59 -8.13 20.44
N LEU A 257 12.71 -7.49 20.78
CA LEU A 257 13.75 -7.16 19.80
C LEU A 257 14.35 -8.42 19.14
N GLN A 258 14.66 -9.45 19.93
CA GLN A 258 15.20 -10.70 19.41
C GLN A 258 14.18 -11.40 18.50
N THR A 259 12.91 -11.46 18.93
CA THR A 259 11.83 -12.05 18.14
C THR A 259 11.65 -11.31 16.82
N ALA A 260 11.61 -9.97 16.83
CA ALA A 260 11.49 -9.15 15.62
C ALA A 260 12.68 -9.32 14.68
N THR A 261 13.89 -9.41 15.25
CA THR A 261 15.12 -9.63 14.48
C THR A 261 15.10 -11.00 13.79
N LEU A 262 14.72 -12.08 14.48
CA LEU A 262 14.64 -13.42 13.89
C LEU A 262 13.50 -13.54 12.87
N MET A 263 12.35 -12.91 13.14
CA MET A 263 11.22 -12.82 12.20
C MET A 263 11.68 -12.26 10.86
N MET A 264 12.54 -11.24 10.85
CA MET A 264 12.98 -10.61 9.62
C MET A 264 14.20 -11.31 9.01
N THR A 265 15.28 -11.47 9.79
CA THR A 265 16.60 -11.80 9.25
C THR A 265 16.67 -13.21 8.66
N ILE A 266 16.04 -14.18 9.31
CA ILE A 266 15.98 -15.59 8.88
C ILE A 266 14.56 -16.05 8.59
N SER A 267 13.61 -15.11 8.50
CA SER A 267 12.21 -15.40 8.24
C SER A 267 11.59 -16.39 9.25
N ASP A 268 11.91 -16.29 10.54
CA ASP A 268 11.41 -17.23 11.55
C ASP A 268 9.88 -17.15 11.68
N ASN A 269 9.18 -18.26 11.39
CA ASN A 269 7.72 -18.31 11.41
C ASN A 269 7.15 -18.39 12.83
N THR A 270 7.85 -19.05 13.75
CA THR A 270 7.44 -19.07 15.16
C THR A 270 7.56 -17.66 15.74
N ALA A 271 8.66 -16.96 15.46
CA ALA A 271 8.83 -15.55 15.85
C ALA A 271 7.70 -14.65 15.31
N THR A 272 7.28 -14.91 14.07
CA THR A 272 6.18 -14.18 13.43
C THR A 272 4.86 -14.39 14.18
N ASN A 273 4.55 -15.63 14.53
CA ASN A 273 3.33 -15.96 15.27
C ASN A 273 3.32 -15.35 16.67
N LEU A 274 4.47 -15.31 17.36
CA LEU A 274 4.61 -14.64 18.66
C LEU A 274 4.34 -13.12 18.57
N ILE A 275 4.85 -12.45 17.53
CA ILE A 275 4.60 -11.02 17.33
C ILE A 275 3.13 -10.77 16.97
N LEU A 276 2.56 -11.60 16.09
CA LEU A 276 1.16 -11.48 15.70
C LEU A 276 0.22 -11.64 16.92
N ASP A 277 0.47 -12.63 17.76
CA ASP A 277 -0.24 -12.86 19.02
C ASP A 277 -0.11 -11.64 19.95
N ARG A 278 1.12 -11.14 20.15
CA ARG A 278 1.37 -9.95 20.99
C ARG A 278 0.67 -8.68 20.51
N LEU A 279 0.41 -8.57 19.20
CA LEU A 279 -0.31 -7.45 18.58
C LEU A 279 -1.83 -7.62 18.57
N GLY A 280 -2.35 -8.72 19.14
CA GLY A 280 -3.79 -8.99 19.25
C GLY A 280 -4.38 -9.72 18.04
N GLY A 281 -3.55 -10.43 17.27
CA GLY A 281 -3.98 -11.36 16.23
C GLY A 281 -4.24 -10.74 14.85
N ALA A 282 -4.58 -11.62 13.91
CA ALA A 282 -4.66 -11.35 12.47
C ALA A 282 -5.67 -10.25 12.10
N ALA A 283 -6.84 -10.23 12.74
CA ALA A 283 -7.88 -9.23 12.46
C ALA A 283 -7.41 -7.81 12.78
N LYS A 284 -6.85 -7.60 13.99
CA LYS A 284 -6.38 -6.28 14.46
C LYS A 284 -5.19 -5.79 13.65
N VAL A 285 -4.25 -6.68 13.34
CA VAL A 285 -3.11 -6.37 12.48
C VAL A 285 -3.55 -6.02 11.05
N SER A 286 -4.49 -6.77 10.47
CA SER A 286 -5.00 -6.47 9.12
C SER A 286 -5.80 -5.16 9.07
N GLN A 287 -6.56 -4.84 10.13
CA GLN A 287 -7.20 -3.53 10.24
C GLN A 287 -6.17 -2.40 10.25
N ARG A 288 -5.05 -2.61 10.95
CA ARG A 288 -3.95 -1.66 10.93
C ARG A 288 -3.30 -1.51 9.56
N PHE A 289 -3.10 -2.60 8.82
CA PHE A 289 -2.56 -2.51 7.46
C PHE A 289 -3.49 -1.66 6.55
N ARG A 290 -4.80 -1.87 6.66
CA ARG A 290 -5.80 -1.06 5.95
C ARG A 290 -5.75 0.42 6.33
N SER A 291 -5.50 0.75 7.60
CA SER A 291 -5.34 2.15 8.05
C SER A 291 -4.16 2.89 7.40
N TRP A 292 -3.20 2.17 6.83
CA TRP A 292 -2.07 2.77 6.09
C TRP A 292 -2.33 2.80 4.57
N GLY A 293 -3.55 2.46 4.15
CA GLY A 293 -3.94 2.30 2.76
C GLY A 293 -3.37 1.05 2.08
N LEU A 294 -2.98 0.01 2.85
CA LEU A 294 -2.56 -1.28 2.28
C LEU A 294 -3.78 -2.16 2.02
N GLN A 295 -4.39 -2.01 0.85
CA GLN A 295 -5.73 -2.53 0.54
C GLN A 295 -5.75 -4.04 0.26
N ASN A 296 -4.64 -4.54 -0.26
CA ASN A 296 -4.45 -5.94 -0.63
C ASN A 296 -3.69 -6.72 0.43
N THR A 297 -3.21 -6.05 1.49
CA THR A 297 -2.39 -6.61 2.55
C THR A 297 -3.23 -7.04 3.74
N ALA A 298 -3.30 -8.35 3.98
CA ALA A 298 -4.05 -8.91 5.10
C ALA A 298 -3.44 -10.22 5.60
N MET A 299 -3.44 -10.38 6.92
CA MET A 299 -3.22 -11.67 7.58
C MET A 299 -4.57 -12.31 7.88
N GLN A 300 -4.73 -13.56 7.45
CA GLN A 300 -5.88 -14.42 7.73
C GLN A 300 -5.46 -15.60 8.62
N ASN A 301 -4.23 -16.10 8.44
CA ASN A 301 -3.69 -17.26 9.13
C ASN A 301 -2.38 -16.94 9.84
N LEU A 302 -2.07 -17.74 10.87
CA LEU A 302 -0.72 -17.88 11.39
C LEU A 302 0.23 -18.38 10.29
N LEU A 303 1.52 -18.04 10.42
CA LEU A 303 2.55 -18.58 9.56
C LEU A 303 2.83 -20.06 9.88
N PRO A 304 3.36 -20.84 8.91
CA PRO A 304 3.92 -20.43 7.61
C PRO A 304 2.91 -20.14 6.50
N ASP A 305 1.61 -20.35 6.74
CA ASP A 305 0.54 -20.12 5.76
C ASP A 305 0.83 -20.79 4.39
N ILE A 306 1.12 -22.09 4.41
CA ILE A 306 1.45 -22.88 3.20
C ILE A 306 0.41 -22.73 2.07
N PRO A 307 -0.91 -22.61 2.33
CA PRO A 307 -1.89 -22.35 1.27
C PRO A 307 -1.84 -20.93 0.69
N GLY A 308 -1.15 -19.98 1.33
CA GLY A 308 -1.02 -18.59 0.90
C GLY A 308 -2.30 -17.78 1.03
N LYS A 309 -3.00 -17.87 2.16
CA LYS A 309 -4.22 -17.09 2.43
C LYS A 309 -3.91 -15.67 2.91
N ASN A 310 -2.74 -15.43 3.49
CA ASN A 310 -2.24 -14.10 3.77
C ASN A 310 -1.91 -13.43 2.43
N THR A 311 -2.42 -12.22 2.21
CA THR A 311 -2.31 -11.52 0.93
C THR A 311 -1.55 -10.21 1.05
N THR A 312 -1.03 -9.72 -0.09
CA THR A 312 -0.44 -8.39 -0.28
C THR A 312 -0.48 -8.04 -1.78
N SER A 313 -0.13 -6.81 -2.14
CA SER A 313 0.24 -6.44 -3.51
C SER A 313 1.67 -5.85 -3.54
N SER A 314 2.26 -5.74 -4.72
CA SER A 314 3.58 -5.10 -4.88
C SER A 314 3.50 -3.61 -4.55
N LYS A 315 2.40 -2.96 -4.95
CA LYS A 315 2.16 -1.54 -4.69
C LYS A 315 1.87 -1.24 -3.23
N ASP A 316 1.20 -2.13 -2.50
CA ASP A 316 1.05 -2.03 -1.04
C ASP A 316 2.41 -2.07 -0.33
N LEU A 317 3.30 -2.99 -0.71
CA LEU A 317 4.62 -3.09 -0.09
C LEU A 317 5.46 -1.83 -0.37
N VAL A 318 5.36 -1.25 -1.58
CA VAL A 318 6.02 0.02 -1.90
C VAL A 318 5.36 1.20 -1.20
N ARG A 319 4.03 1.21 -1.05
CA ARG A 319 3.29 2.21 -0.27
C ARG A 319 3.76 2.23 1.18
N LEU A 320 3.88 1.06 1.80
CA LEU A 320 4.45 0.94 3.14
C LEU A 320 5.89 1.47 3.18
N ALA A 321 6.72 1.11 2.20
CA ALA A 321 8.10 1.58 2.11
C ALA A 321 8.18 3.12 2.01
N ALA A 322 7.30 3.75 1.23
CA ALA A 322 7.20 5.21 1.10
C ALA A 322 6.83 5.87 2.43
N LEU A 323 5.83 5.32 3.14
CA LEU A 323 5.40 5.81 4.44
C LEU A 323 6.50 5.68 5.52
N VAL A 324 7.24 4.56 5.52
CA VAL A 324 8.37 4.33 6.43
C VAL A 324 9.54 5.27 6.10
N TYR A 325 9.90 5.42 4.82
CA TYR A 325 10.98 6.31 4.40
C TYR A 325 10.73 7.76 4.87
N ASN A 326 9.50 8.23 4.70
CA ASN A 326 9.08 9.60 5.01
C ASN A 326 8.63 9.84 6.48
N ASN A 327 9.02 8.97 7.43
CA ASN A 327 8.68 9.11 8.86
C ASN A 327 7.18 9.25 9.16
N ARG A 328 6.28 8.68 8.35
CA ARG A 328 4.84 8.82 8.60
C ARG A 328 4.29 7.86 9.63
N LEU A 329 4.87 6.66 9.71
CA LEU A 329 4.35 5.60 10.58
C LEU A 329 5.16 5.40 11.85
N LEU A 330 6.44 5.78 11.85
CA LEU A 330 7.39 5.45 12.91
C LEU A 330 8.18 6.69 13.31
N SER A 331 8.56 6.77 14.59
CA SER A 331 9.55 7.72 15.07
C SER A 331 10.89 7.52 14.34
N PRO A 332 11.77 8.54 14.27
CA PRO A 332 13.07 8.40 13.63
C PRO A 332 13.92 7.24 14.18
N ASN A 333 13.87 7.01 15.50
CA ASN A 333 14.59 5.91 16.15
C ASN A 333 14.02 4.54 15.73
N SER A 334 12.70 4.37 15.79
CA SER A 334 12.05 3.12 15.37
C SER A 334 12.23 2.85 13.88
N ARG A 335 12.16 3.89 13.03
CA ARG A 335 12.51 3.78 11.61
C ARG A 335 13.93 3.27 11.42
N ASN A 336 14.91 3.84 12.13
CA ASN A 336 16.30 3.40 12.03
C ASN A 336 16.48 1.94 12.45
N GLN A 337 15.81 1.50 13.51
CA GLN A 337 15.83 0.09 13.93
C GLN A 337 15.17 -0.83 12.91
N VAL A 338 13.98 -0.48 12.39
CA VAL A 338 13.27 -1.23 11.35
C VAL A 338 14.15 -1.41 10.12
N LEU A 339 14.71 -0.32 9.60
CA LEU A 339 15.59 -0.37 8.43
C LEU A 339 16.89 -1.14 8.73
N GLY A 340 17.47 -0.99 9.92
CA GLY A 340 18.65 -1.73 10.36
C GLY A 340 18.42 -3.24 10.49
N ILE A 341 17.21 -3.67 10.89
CA ILE A 341 16.82 -5.09 10.88
C ILE A 341 16.65 -5.58 9.44
N MET A 342 15.95 -4.82 8.60
CA MET A 342 15.68 -5.18 7.20
C MET A 342 16.94 -5.27 6.33
N ARG A 343 17.97 -4.46 6.61
CA ARG A 343 19.28 -4.55 5.94
C ARG A 343 20.08 -5.82 6.31
N ARG A 344 19.68 -6.53 7.37
CA ARG A 344 20.35 -7.75 7.85
C ARG A 344 19.64 -9.05 7.45
N VAL A 345 18.65 -8.96 6.56
CA VAL A 345 18.03 -10.13 5.95
C VAL A 345 19.09 -10.99 5.26
N LYS A 346 19.06 -12.31 5.53
CA LYS A 346 20.07 -13.24 5.04
C LYS A 346 19.84 -13.70 3.61
N THR A 347 18.58 -13.78 3.19
CA THR A 347 18.21 -14.18 1.82
C THR A 347 18.33 -13.00 0.86
N ASN A 348 19.49 -12.86 0.22
CA ASN A 348 19.82 -11.74 -0.68
C ASN A 348 19.79 -12.12 -2.18
N THR A 349 19.06 -13.16 -2.56
CA THR A 349 19.12 -13.79 -3.89
C THR A 349 18.13 -13.23 -4.92
N LEU A 350 17.33 -12.22 -4.54
CA LEU A 350 16.29 -11.59 -5.36
C LEU A 350 16.68 -10.15 -5.74
N LEU A 351 16.00 -9.12 -5.22
CA LEU A 351 16.32 -7.73 -5.53
C LEU A 351 17.79 -7.37 -5.24
N PRO A 352 18.39 -7.77 -4.10
CA PRO A 352 19.77 -7.40 -3.78
C PRO A 352 20.80 -7.94 -4.78
N ALA A 353 20.51 -9.05 -5.47
CA ALA A 353 21.43 -9.61 -6.46
C ALA A 353 21.46 -8.83 -7.79
N GLY A 354 20.54 -7.88 -7.98
CA GLY A 354 20.50 -7.02 -9.17
C GLY A 354 20.98 -5.58 -8.93
N ILE A 355 21.29 -5.17 -7.69
CA ILE A 355 21.74 -3.79 -7.42
C ILE A 355 23.27 -3.68 -7.53
N GLY A 356 23.75 -2.50 -7.94
CA GLY A 356 25.17 -2.24 -8.16
C GLY A 356 26.02 -2.20 -6.88
N LYS A 357 27.35 -2.28 -7.05
CA LYS A 357 28.32 -2.23 -5.95
C LYS A 357 28.13 -0.94 -5.14
N GLY A 358 28.14 -1.07 -3.81
CA GLY A 358 27.98 0.04 -2.87
C GLY A 358 26.52 0.44 -2.61
N ALA A 359 25.56 -0.04 -3.40
CA ALA A 359 24.15 0.15 -3.08
C ALA A 359 23.77 -0.66 -1.84
N THR A 360 22.84 -0.14 -1.05
CA THR A 360 22.27 -0.85 0.11
C THR A 360 20.77 -1.03 -0.06
N ILE A 361 20.24 -2.08 0.55
CA ILE A 361 18.81 -2.37 0.50
C ILE A 361 18.29 -2.82 1.87
N ALA A 362 17.23 -2.17 2.33
CA ALA A 362 16.42 -2.63 3.44
C ALA A 362 15.19 -3.35 2.86
N HIS A 363 15.14 -4.68 2.95
CA HIS A 363 14.10 -5.46 2.25
C HIS A 363 13.55 -6.63 3.07
N LYS A 364 12.53 -7.30 2.50
CA LYS A 364 12.05 -8.58 2.98
C LYS A 364 11.59 -9.47 1.83
N THR A 365 12.22 -10.64 1.73
CA THR A 365 11.82 -11.71 0.81
C THR A 365 10.62 -12.52 1.30
N GLY A 366 9.91 -13.15 0.37
CA GLY A 366 8.87 -14.14 0.63
C GLY A 366 8.96 -15.29 -0.36
N THR A 367 8.79 -16.51 0.14
CA THR A 367 8.80 -17.72 -0.69
C THR A 367 7.74 -18.69 -0.19
N LEU A 368 6.90 -19.15 -1.12
CA LEU A 368 6.15 -20.40 -1.06
C LEU A 368 6.45 -21.19 -2.35
N ARG A 369 5.94 -22.41 -2.47
CA ARG A 369 6.15 -23.22 -3.68
C ARG A 369 5.70 -22.48 -4.95
N PHE A 370 4.53 -21.85 -4.93
CA PHE A 370 3.89 -21.23 -6.10
C PHE A 370 4.09 -19.71 -6.20
N ILE A 371 4.83 -19.09 -5.27
CA ILE A 371 5.10 -17.65 -5.31
C ILE A 371 6.45 -17.30 -4.69
N ILE A 372 7.15 -16.35 -5.28
CA ILE A 372 8.27 -15.66 -4.64
C ILE A 372 8.06 -14.16 -4.69
N GLY A 373 8.76 -13.43 -3.84
CA GLY A 373 8.74 -11.99 -3.90
C GLY A 373 9.74 -11.34 -2.98
N ASP A 374 9.91 -10.05 -3.18
CA ASP A 374 10.80 -9.21 -2.41
C ASP A 374 10.34 -7.76 -2.51
N ALA A 375 10.52 -7.00 -1.44
CA ALA A 375 10.18 -5.59 -1.41
C ALA A 375 11.07 -4.84 -0.44
N GLY A 376 11.41 -3.60 -0.76
CA GLY A 376 12.32 -2.81 0.05
C GLY A 376 12.62 -1.41 -0.46
N ILE A 377 13.54 -0.76 0.27
CA ILE A 377 14.07 0.57 0.01
C ILE A 377 15.52 0.42 -0.41
N ILE A 378 15.87 0.89 -1.60
CA ILE A 378 17.23 0.84 -2.15
C ILE A 378 17.84 2.24 -2.05
N GLN A 379 19.07 2.32 -1.55
CA GLN A 379 19.89 3.53 -1.54
C GLN A 379 21.11 3.30 -2.44
N MET A 380 21.31 4.18 -3.41
CA MET A 380 22.38 4.12 -4.38
C MET A 380 23.60 4.92 -3.89
N PRO A 381 24.83 4.56 -4.30
CA PRO A 381 26.04 5.32 -3.95
C PRO A 381 26.01 6.79 -4.42
N ASN A 382 25.26 7.06 -5.50
CA ASN A 382 25.10 8.39 -6.09
C ASN A 382 24.14 9.30 -5.29
N GLY A 383 23.62 8.84 -4.15
CA GLY A 383 22.68 9.57 -3.29
C GLY A 383 21.19 9.36 -3.63
N LYS A 384 20.86 8.77 -4.79
CA LYS A 384 19.47 8.45 -5.14
C LYS A 384 18.92 7.34 -4.27
N SER A 385 17.61 7.35 -4.05
CA SER A 385 16.89 6.27 -3.39
C SER A 385 15.65 5.91 -4.21
N TYR A 386 15.31 4.63 -4.26
CA TYR A 386 14.08 4.17 -4.90
C TYR A 386 13.46 3.03 -4.11
N LEU A 387 12.15 2.84 -4.32
CA LEU A 387 11.36 1.79 -3.70
C LEU A 387 11.08 0.69 -4.70
N ALA A 388 11.01 -0.55 -4.22
CA ALA A 388 10.73 -1.71 -5.06
C ALA A 388 9.80 -2.69 -4.36
N GLY A 389 8.86 -3.24 -5.13
CA GLY A 389 8.00 -4.35 -4.74
C GLY A 389 7.81 -5.28 -5.92
N VAL A 390 8.18 -6.55 -5.76
CA VAL A 390 8.05 -7.56 -6.81
C VAL A 390 7.50 -8.84 -6.20
N LEU A 391 6.39 -9.32 -6.74
CA LEU A 391 5.76 -10.59 -6.39
C LEU A 391 5.57 -11.38 -7.69
N VAL A 392 5.93 -12.66 -7.70
CA VAL A 392 5.91 -13.49 -8.90
C VAL A 392 5.23 -14.81 -8.58
N GLN A 393 3.98 -14.95 -9.01
CA GLN A 393 3.34 -16.25 -9.04
C GLN A 393 4.01 -17.10 -10.13
N ARG A 394 4.29 -18.36 -9.79
CA ARG A 394 5.08 -19.29 -10.61
C ARG A 394 4.56 -20.72 -10.50
N PRO A 395 4.87 -21.60 -11.48
CA PRO A 395 4.79 -23.04 -11.25
C PRO A 395 5.60 -23.43 -10.01
N ASN A 396 5.19 -24.51 -9.35
CA ASN A 396 5.79 -24.90 -8.07
C ASN A 396 7.31 -25.02 -8.16
N HIS A 397 8.02 -24.22 -7.36
CA HIS A 397 9.47 -24.13 -7.25
C HIS A 397 10.21 -23.76 -8.54
N ASP A 398 9.53 -23.20 -9.56
CA ASP A 398 10.19 -22.80 -10.80
C ASP A 398 11.32 -21.78 -10.52
N PRO A 399 12.59 -22.15 -10.80
CA PRO A 399 13.74 -21.29 -10.50
C PRO A 399 13.76 -20.04 -11.38
N LYS A 400 13.12 -20.08 -12.57
CA LYS A 400 13.07 -18.97 -13.53
C LYS A 400 12.47 -17.71 -12.94
N ALA A 401 11.58 -17.84 -11.95
CA ALA A 401 11.05 -16.69 -11.24
C ALA A 401 12.15 -15.90 -10.52
N GLY A 402 13.11 -16.59 -9.88
CA GLY A 402 14.24 -15.94 -9.22
C GLY A 402 15.16 -15.26 -10.23
N ASP A 403 15.43 -15.91 -11.36
CA ASP A 403 16.20 -15.32 -12.46
C ASP A 403 15.53 -14.05 -12.99
N PHE A 404 14.22 -14.10 -13.21
CA PHE A 404 13.43 -12.94 -13.65
C PHE A 404 13.54 -11.77 -12.66
N VAL A 405 13.40 -12.01 -11.35
CA VAL A 405 13.49 -10.93 -10.34
C VAL A 405 14.89 -10.30 -10.31
N ARG A 406 15.95 -11.11 -10.43
CA ARG A 406 17.33 -10.60 -10.50
C ARG A 406 17.57 -9.74 -11.74
N GLU A 407 17.14 -10.24 -12.89
CA GLU A 407 17.27 -9.54 -14.17
C GLU A 407 16.46 -8.24 -14.20
N LEU A 408 15.24 -8.27 -13.68
CA LEU A 408 14.40 -7.09 -13.49
C LEU A 408 15.08 -6.05 -12.60
N SER A 409 15.56 -6.48 -11.42
CA SER A 409 16.26 -5.61 -10.46
C SER A 409 17.47 -4.93 -11.11
N ARG A 410 18.27 -5.69 -11.85
CA ARG A 410 19.45 -5.19 -12.59
C ARG A 410 19.11 -4.15 -13.66
N ARG A 411 18.07 -4.39 -14.44
CA ARG A 411 17.64 -3.45 -15.49
C ARG A 411 17.13 -2.13 -14.90
N VAL A 412 16.32 -2.21 -13.84
CA VAL A 412 15.81 -1.01 -13.16
C VAL A 412 16.94 -0.23 -12.49
N TYR A 413 17.85 -0.92 -11.78
CA TYR A 413 19.01 -0.27 -11.16
C TYR A 413 19.85 0.49 -12.19
N ASN A 414 20.20 -0.17 -13.31
CA ASN A 414 21.01 0.44 -14.36
C ASN A 414 20.31 1.63 -15.03
N TYR A 415 18.98 1.56 -15.22
CA TYR A 415 18.20 2.66 -15.75
C TYR A 415 18.21 3.88 -14.81
N LEU A 416 18.04 3.66 -13.50
CA LEU A 416 18.06 4.75 -12.52
C LEU A 416 19.46 5.34 -12.31
N ASP A 417 20.51 4.57 -12.55
CA ASP A 417 21.90 5.04 -12.48
C ASP A 417 22.29 5.90 -13.71
N SER A 418 21.86 5.50 -14.91
CA SER A 418 22.24 6.13 -16.18
C SER A 418 21.55 7.49 -16.44
N THR A 419 20.43 7.79 -15.78
CA THR A 419 19.67 9.05 -15.93
C THR A 419 20.42 10.33 -15.51
N LYS A 420 21.70 10.26 -15.14
CA LYS A 420 22.59 11.43 -15.01
C LYS A 420 23.24 11.84 -16.35
N VAL A 421 23.47 10.92 -17.28
CA VAL A 421 24.35 11.18 -18.44
C VAL A 421 23.65 12.02 -19.52
N SER A 422 22.31 12.03 -19.56
CA SER A 422 21.54 12.77 -20.57
C SER A 422 21.30 14.26 -20.24
N ASN A 423 21.72 14.76 -19.07
CA ASN A 423 21.57 16.17 -18.68
C ASN A 423 22.85 17.01 -18.80
N ILE A 424 23.89 16.50 -19.47
CA ILE A 424 25.01 17.34 -19.90
C ILE A 424 24.63 17.89 -21.27
N GLN A 425 24.15 19.13 -21.32
CA GLN A 425 24.07 19.86 -22.59
C GLN A 425 25.46 19.80 -23.26
N PRO A 426 25.55 19.55 -24.57
CA PRO A 426 26.82 19.72 -25.25
C PRO A 426 27.25 21.18 -25.03
N ILE A 427 28.44 21.37 -24.47
CA ILE A 427 29.12 22.66 -24.59
C ILE A 427 29.30 22.84 -26.10
N VAL A 428 28.44 23.67 -26.69
CA VAL A 428 28.63 24.17 -28.05
C VAL A 428 29.88 25.04 -27.97
N GLY A 429 31.02 24.42 -28.21
CA GLY A 429 32.29 25.11 -28.42
C GLY A 429 32.17 25.94 -29.69
N ASN A 430 31.76 27.19 -29.53
CA ASN A 430 31.85 28.19 -30.55
C ASN A 430 33.27 28.74 -30.52
N ALA A 431 34.13 28.28 -31.43
CA ALA A 431 35.35 28.98 -31.79
C ALA A 431 35.62 28.76 -33.28
N SER A 432 35.11 29.72 -34.02
CA SER A 432 35.45 30.13 -35.39
C SER A 432 36.90 29.87 -35.79
N GLY A 433 37.06 29.33 -37.00
CA GLY A 433 38.32 29.41 -37.73
C GLY A 433 38.63 30.81 -38.25
N GLY A 434 39.88 30.98 -38.68
CA GLY A 434 40.32 31.96 -39.67
C GLY A 434 40.71 33.34 -39.13
N HIS A 435 41.97 33.51 -38.74
CA HIS A 435 43.00 34.14 -39.58
C HIS A 435 44.40 33.89 -39.02
#